data_AF-A0A975EIY1-F1
#
_entry.id   AF-A0A975EIY1-F1
#
_cell.length_a   1.000
_cell.length_b   1.000
_cell.length_c   1.000
_cell.angle_alpha   90.00
_cell.angle_beta   90.00
_cell.angle_gamma   90.00
#
_symmetry.space_group_name_H-M   'P 1'
#
loop_
_entity.id
_entity.type
_entity.pdbx_description
1 polymer ?
#
loop_
_entity_poly.entity_id
_entity_poly.type
_entity_poly.pdbx_seq_one_letter_code
_entity_poly.pdbx_strand_id
1 'polypeptide(L)'
;MKFPVPALVLLAFASPLIAQEPEVTLRFLSFPKNASPQPVELLLGEGETMEVKIPTNALSQPYKVKRLSAWAVGKMEPAGEADKPPSFTSYGSAPSLASPDQLILLIRNGKENSDGMRVIPMDNNTRSFGGGQFFFMNASKVDIAGDLGGTKFALKPGQRTIIAPKETKKRESTGANQFFTEFFFRKEEEARPFFSSTWPANDKARSMVFFYHDPHNERLRMHTIRDYIP
;
A
#
# COMPACT_ATOMS: atom_id res chain seq x y z
N MET A 1 5.00 65.19 -45.13
CA MET A 1 5.53 63.90 -44.64
C MET A 1 4.80 63.52 -43.35
N LYS A 2 4.06 62.40 -43.37
CA LYS A 2 3.66 61.58 -42.20
C LYS A 2 2.87 60.37 -42.75
N PHE A 3 3.46 59.18 -42.67
CA PHE A 3 2.84 57.90 -43.07
C PHE A 3 2.10 57.27 -41.89
N PRO A 4 1.00 56.53 -42.08
CA PRO A 4 0.38 55.75 -41.03
C PRO A 4 1.08 54.40 -40.88
N VAL A 5 1.31 53.99 -39.63
CA VAL A 5 1.84 52.68 -39.25
C VAL A 5 0.65 51.70 -39.14
N PRO A 6 0.68 50.50 -39.75
CA PRO A 6 -0.36 49.51 -39.54
C PRO A 6 -0.07 48.70 -38.26
N ALA A 7 -1.09 48.52 -37.43
CA ALA A 7 -1.06 47.66 -36.26
C ALA A 7 -1.12 46.19 -36.69
N LEU A 8 -0.05 45.44 -36.41
CA LEU A 8 0.02 44.00 -36.61
C LEU A 8 -0.59 43.30 -35.39
N VAL A 9 -1.78 42.73 -35.53
CA VAL A 9 -2.42 41.89 -34.51
C VAL A 9 -1.86 40.47 -34.64
N LEU A 10 -0.99 40.08 -33.70
CA LEU A 10 -0.45 38.72 -33.59
C LEU A 10 -1.48 37.86 -32.83
N LEU A 11 -2.22 37.02 -33.55
CA LEU A 11 -3.08 35.99 -32.97
C LEU A 11 -2.20 34.84 -32.43
N ALA A 12 -2.02 34.81 -31.11
CA ALA A 12 -1.39 33.68 -30.43
C ALA A 12 -2.36 32.49 -30.43
N PHE A 13 -2.08 31.49 -31.26
CA PHE A 13 -2.70 30.17 -31.17
C PHE A 13 -2.21 29.47 -29.89
N ALA A 14 -2.97 29.62 -28.81
CA ALA A 14 -2.83 28.77 -27.64
C ALA A 14 -3.38 27.38 -27.99
N SER A 15 -2.52 26.48 -28.46
CA SER A 15 -2.87 25.07 -28.54
C SER A 15 -3.17 24.57 -27.12
N PRO A 16 -4.33 23.93 -26.88
CA PRO A 16 -4.57 23.28 -25.60
C PRO A 16 -3.52 22.20 -25.44
N LEU A 17 -2.69 22.35 -24.41
CA LEU A 17 -1.81 21.30 -23.92
C LEU A 17 -2.74 20.14 -23.52
N ILE A 18 -2.91 19.16 -24.41
CA ILE A 18 -3.53 17.88 -24.04
C ILE A 18 -2.57 17.27 -23.05
N ALA A 19 -2.83 17.53 -21.76
CA ALA A 19 -2.11 16.91 -20.67
C ALA A 19 -2.33 15.40 -20.83
N GLN A 20 -1.31 14.67 -21.28
CA GLN A 20 -1.31 13.22 -21.21
C GLN A 20 -1.53 12.86 -19.75
N GLU A 21 -2.62 12.15 -19.46
CA GLU A 21 -2.89 11.68 -18.12
C GLU A 21 -1.67 10.89 -17.63
N PRO A 22 -1.04 11.29 -16.53
CA PRO A 22 0.23 10.72 -16.13
C PRO A 22 0.06 9.23 -15.86
N GLU A 23 0.93 8.42 -16.46
CA GLU A 23 1.03 7.00 -16.17
C GLU A 23 1.44 6.81 -14.70
N VAL A 24 0.82 5.84 -14.04
CA VAL A 24 1.11 5.45 -12.67
C VAL A 24 1.52 3.99 -12.64
N THR A 25 2.58 3.70 -11.89
CA THR A 25 2.96 2.33 -11.55
C THR A 25 2.25 1.92 -10.26
N LEU A 26 1.53 0.81 -10.31
CA LEU A 26 0.86 0.20 -9.17
C LEU A 26 1.53 -1.11 -8.81
N ARG A 27 1.73 -1.33 -7.51
CA ARG A 27 2.03 -2.65 -6.95
C ARG A 27 0.99 -2.99 -5.91
N PHE A 28 0.68 -4.27 -5.78
CA PHE A 28 -0.36 -4.75 -4.89
C PHE A 28 0.22 -5.65 -3.81
N LEU A 29 -0.39 -5.55 -2.65
CA LEU A 29 -0.16 -6.44 -1.52
C LEU A 29 -1.49 -6.66 -0.80
N SER A 30 -1.80 -7.91 -0.47
CA SER A 30 -3.02 -8.26 0.26
C SER A 30 -2.75 -8.86 1.62
N PHE A 31 -3.72 -8.66 2.50
CA PHE A 31 -3.70 -9.11 3.87
C PHE A 31 -5.14 -9.38 4.35
N PRO A 32 -5.42 -10.32 5.30
CA PRO A 32 -4.48 -11.24 5.94
C PRO A 32 -3.86 -12.24 4.96
N LYS A 33 -2.99 -13.13 5.44
CA LYS A 33 -2.46 -14.22 4.60
C LYS A 33 -3.60 -15.08 4.06
N ASN A 34 -3.58 -15.39 2.76
CA ASN A 34 -4.47 -16.37 2.13
C ASN A 34 -3.60 -17.45 1.51
N ALA A 35 -3.93 -18.73 1.74
CA ALA A 35 -3.22 -19.85 1.12
C ALA A 35 -3.53 -19.97 -0.38
N SER A 36 -4.71 -19.50 -0.82
CA SER A 36 -5.15 -19.50 -2.21
C SER A 36 -5.81 -18.16 -2.54
N PRO A 37 -5.02 -17.07 -2.69
CA PRO A 37 -5.58 -15.78 -3.05
C PRO A 37 -6.14 -15.84 -4.47
N GLN A 38 -7.45 -15.63 -4.60
CA GLN A 38 -8.06 -15.42 -5.91
C GLN A 38 -7.61 -14.04 -6.45
N PRO A 39 -7.27 -13.94 -7.75
CA PRO A 39 -7.02 -12.65 -8.38
C PRO A 39 -8.22 -11.70 -8.17
N VAL A 40 -7.93 -10.40 -8.23
CA VAL A 40 -8.96 -9.36 -8.30
C VAL A 40 -8.78 -8.57 -9.58
N GLU A 41 -9.80 -7.86 -9.98
CA GLU A 41 -9.75 -6.96 -11.11
C GLU A 41 -9.63 -5.52 -10.63
N LEU A 42 -8.73 -4.77 -11.26
CA LEU A 42 -8.64 -3.32 -11.16
C LEU A 42 -9.56 -2.70 -12.21
N LEU A 43 -10.46 -1.80 -11.81
CA LEU A 43 -11.27 -1.01 -12.72
C LEU A 43 -10.42 0.07 -13.38
N LEU A 44 -10.41 0.11 -14.72
CA LEU A 44 -9.62 1.04 -15.54
C LEU A 44 -10.47 2.15 -16.19
N GLY A 45 -11.79 2.02 -16.14
CA GLY A 45 -12.75 2.93 -16.79
C GLY A 45 -14.08 2.22 -17.01
N GLU A 46 -15.01 2.87 -17.69
CA GLU A 46 -16.33 2.28 -18.00
C GLU A 46 -16.15 0.95 -18.76
N GLY A 47 -16.50 -0.16 -18.11
CA GLY A 47 -16.47 -1.50 -18.71
C GLY A 47 -15.08 -2.12 -18.90
N GLU A 48 -14.00 -1.41 -18.55
CA GLU A 48 -12.63 -1.91 -18.71
C GLU A 48 -12.03 -2.32 -17.37
N THR A 49 -11.55 -3.56 -17.28
CA THR A 49 -10.82 -4.08 -16.12
C THR A 49 -9.52 -4.77 -16.51
N MET A 50 -8.62 -4.88 -15.54
CA MET A 50 -7.39 -5.64 -15.66
C MET A 50 -7.24 -6.56 -14.45
N GLU A 51 -6.94 -7.84 -14.68
CA GLU A 51 -6.61 -8.76 -13.59
C GLU A 51 -5.28 -8.35 -12.93
N VAL A 52 -5.29 -8.25 -11.59
CA VAL A 52 -4.11 -7.96 -10.79
C VAL A 52 -3.89 -9.04 -9.74
N LYS A 53 -2.65 -9.51 -9.67
CA LYS A 53 -2.19 -10.43 -8.61
C LYS A 53 -2.06 -9.68 -7.30
N ILE A 54 -2.64 -10.24 -6.23
CA ILE A 54 -2.66 -9.67 -4.88
C ILE A 54 -1.92 -10.58 -3.87
N PRO A 55 -0.60 -10.76 -4.01
CA PRO A 55 0.19 -11.62 -3.13
C PRO A 55 0.13 -11.16 -1.67
N THR A 56 0.39 -12.08 -0.74
CA THR A 56 0.37 -11.79 0.71
C THR A 56 1.75 -11.85 1.37
N ASN A 57 2.80 -12.20 0.63
CA ASN A 57 4.15 -12.45 1.16
C ASN A 57 5.26 -11.65 0.45
N ALA A 58 4.92 -10.95 -0.63
CA ALA A 58 5.80 -10.08 -1.40
C ALA A 58 4.95 -9.05 -2.12
N LEU A 59 5.57 -8.00 -2.68
CA LEU A 59 4.86 -7.11 -3.59
C LEU A 59 4.57 -7.83 -4.91
N SER A 60 3.46 -7.48 -5.56
CA SER A 60 3.20 -7.91 -6.93
C SER A 60 4.25 -7.39 -7.90
N GLN A 61 4.22 -7.93 -9.12
CA GLN A 61 4.81 -7.25 -10.26
C GLN A 61 4.23 -5.83 -10.41
N PRO A 62 4.98 -4.87 -11.00
CA PRO A 62 4.46 -3.55 -11.30
C PRO A 62 3.42 -3.62 -12.43
N TYR A 63 2.32 -2.86 -12.28
CA TYR A 63 1.31 -2.63 -13.29
C TYR A 63 1.34 -1.17 -13.70
N LYS A 64 1.38 -0.89 -15.00
CA LYS A 64 1.42 0.46 -15.56
C LYS A 64 0.05 0.80 -16.11
N VAL A 65 -0.59 1.83 -15.57
CA VAL A 65 -1.96 2.23 -15.91
C VAL A 65 -2.08 3.75 -15.99
N LYS A 66 -3.13 4.25 -16.63
CA LYS A 66 -3.49 5.67 -16.55
C LYS A 66 -3.95 6.01 -15.14
N ARG A 67 -3.63 7.23 -14.67
CA ARG A 67 -4.11 7.70 -13.37
C ARG A 67 -5.62 7.87 -13.39
N LEU A 68 -6.31 7.19 -12.50
CA LEU A 68 -7.71 7.42 -12.20
C LEU A 68 -7.88 8.31 -10.97
N SER A 69 -9.07 8.86 -10.76
CA SER A 69 -9.40 9.60 -9.53
C SER A 69 -9.47 8.69 -8.30
N ALA A 70 -9.81 7.42 -8.49
CA ALA A 70 -9.88 6.40 -7.46
C ALA A 70 -9.42 5.05 -8.01
N TRP A 71 -8.81 4.25 -7.14
CA TRP A 71 -8.51 2.85 -7.40
C TRP A 71 -9.64 2.00 -6.85
N ALA A 72 -10.34 1.28 -7.71
CA ALA A 72 -11.38 0.33 -7.33
C ALA A 72 -10.95 -1.08 -7.71
N VAL A 73 -11.02 -2.00 -6.75
CA VAL A 73 -10.78 -3.43 -6.96
C VAL A 73 -12.07 -4.20 -6.79
N GLY A 74 -12.23 -5.29 -7.54
CA GLY A 74 -13.48 -5.99 -7.62
C GLY A 74 -13.41 -7.17 -8.58
N LYS A 75 -14.54 -7.44 -9.21
CA LYS A 75 -14.68 -8.44 -10.25
C LYS A 75 -15.73 -7.98 -11.26
N MET A 76 -15.41 -8.08 -12.54
CA MET A 76 -16.40 -7.96 -13.59
C MET A 76 -17.25 -9.22 -13.61
N GLU A 77 -18.55 -9.04 -13.40
CA GLU A 77 -19.52 -10.09 -13.67
C GLU A 77 -19.90 -10.01 -15.15
N PRO A 78 -19.85 -11.13 -15.88
CA PRO A 78 -20.20 -11.15 -17.29
C PRO A 78 -21.66 -10.72 -17.49
N ALA A 79 -21.98 -10.26 -18.70
CA ALA A 79 -23.37 -10.06 -19.09
C ALA A 79 -24.15 -11.35 -18.82
N GLY A 80 -25.26 -11.22 -18.09
CA GLY A 80 -26.12 -12.34 -17.74
C GLY A 80 -27.04 -12.72 -18.92
N GLU A 81 -28.33 -12.89 -18.62
CA GLU A 81 -29.37 -12.97 -19.65
C GLU A 81 -29.36 -11.73 -20.56
N ALA A 82 -30.00 -11.85 -21.73
CA ALA A 82 -29.89 -10.96 -22.90
C ALA A 82 -30.02 -9.44 -22.65
N ASP A 83 -30.54 -9.01 -21.50
CA ASP A 83 -30.79 -7.59 -21.16
C ASP A 83 -29.95 -7.04 -19.98
N LYS A 84 -28.99 -7.80 -19.43
CA LYS A 84 -28.10 -7.29 -18.37
C LYS A 84 -26.69 -7.02 -18.90
N PRO A 85 -26.26 -5.74 -19.01
CA PRO A 85 -24.89 -5.43 -19.38
C PRO A 85 -23.90 -5.95 -18.30
N PRO A 86 -22.63 -6.20 -18.66
CA PRO A 86 -21.60 -6.54 -17.69
C PRO A 86 -21.56 -5.52 -16.56
N SER A 87 -21.40 -6.00 -15.33
CA SER A 87 -21.40 -5.14 -14.15
C SER A 87 -20.19 -5.39 -13.28
N PHE A 88 -19.53 -4.33 -12.84
CA PHE A 88 -18.41 -4.42 -11.93
C PHE A 88 -18.88 -4.45 -10.48
N THR A 89 -18.62 -5.57 -9.79
CA THR A 89 -18.85 -5.67 -8.35
C THR A 89 -17.60 -5.19 -7.61
N SER A 90 -17.67 -4.02 -7.01
CA SER A 90 -16.55 -3.49 -6.22
C SER A 90 -16.42 -4.22 -4.88
N TYR A 91 -15.22 -4.70 -4.58
CA TYR A 91 -14.86 -5.17 -3.24
C TYR A 91 -14.38 -4.02 -2.36
N GLY A 92 -13.82 -2.96 -2.96
CA GLY A 92 -13.43 -1.76 -2.26
C GLY A 92 -12.81 -0.73 -3.18
N SER A 93 -12.75 0.51 -2.70
CA SER A 93 -12.12 1.61 -3.42
C SER A 93 -11.47 2.62 -2.48
N ALA A 94 -10.54 3.40 -3.02
CA ALA A 94 -9.93 4.54 -2.35
C ALA A 94 -9.49 5.59 -3.37
N PRO A 95 -9.46 6.89 -3.00
CA PRO A 95 -8.88 7.93 -3.85
C PRO A 95 -7.44 7.60 -4.23
N SER A 96 -7.05 7.88 -5.48
CA SER A 96 -5.67 7.72 -5.91
C SER A 96 -4.77 8.79 -5.29
N LEU A 97 -3.46 8.53 -5.24
CA LEU A 97 -2.48 9.52 -4.81
C LEU A 97 -1.91 10.29 -6.03
N ALA A 98 -1.33 11.45 -5.76
CA ALA A 98 -0.56 12.20 -6.76
C ALA A 98 0.77 11.51 -7.13
N SER A 99 1.23 10.54 -6.32
CA SER A 99 2.48 9.83 -6.56
C SER A 99 2.42 8.99 -7.86
N PRO A 100 3.47 9.01 -8.70
CA PRO A 100 3.55 8.18 -9.91
C PRO A 100 3.86 6.71 -9.62
N ASP A 101 4.24 6.35 -8.39
CA ASP A 101 4.50 4.98 -7.96
C ASP A 101 3.73 4.71 -6.66
N GLN A 102 2.75 3.80 -6.71
CA GLN A 102 1.85 3.56 -5.59
C GLN A 102 1.81 2.08 -5.21
N LEU A 103 1.83 1.84 -3.90
CA LEU A 103 1.56 0.56 -3.29
C LEU A 103 0.10 0.55 -2.88
N ILE A 104 -0.67 -0.36 -3.45
CA ILE A 104 -2.06 -0.59 -3.10
C ILE A 104 -2.12 -1.75 -2.11
N LEU A 105 -2.29 -1.40 -0.84
CA LEU A 105 -2.49 -2.36 0.23
C LEU A 105 -3.98 -2.70 0.35
N LEU A 106 -4.31 -3.99 0.27
CA LEU A 106 -5.67 -4.51 0.33
C LEU A 106 -5.86 -5.31 1.62
N ILE A 107 -6.68 -4.80 2.54
CA ILE A 107 -7.06 -5.52 3.77
C ILE A 107 -8.43 -6.14 3.58
N ARG A 108 -8.53 -7.47 3.51
CA ARG A 108 -9.80 -8.18 3.40
C ARG A 108 -10.56 -8.10 4.72
N ASN A 109 -11.87 -7.84 4.62
CA ASN A 109 -12.76 -7.76 5.77
C ASN A 109 -13.27 -9.14 6.24
N GLY A 110 -13.20 -10.14 5.36
CA GLY A 110 -13.64 -11.50 5.64
C GLY A 110 -12.74 -12.56 4.99
N LYS A 111 -13.32 -13.76 4.81
CA LYS A 111 -12.62 -14.92 4.28
C LYS A 111 -12.45 -14.81 2.77
N GLU A 112 -13.51 -14.36 2.09
CA GLU A 112 -13.57 -14.23 0.65
C GLU A 112 -13.35 -12.77 0.23
N ASN A 113 -12.93 -12.56 -1.02
CA ASN A 113 -12.76 -11.20 -1.56
C ASN A 113 -14.09 -10.43 -1.61
N SER A 114 -15.21 -11.13 -1.81
CA SER A 114 -16.57 -10.59 -1.85
C SER A 114 -17.07 -10.07 -0.49
N ASP A 115 -16.42 -10.43 0.62
CA ASP A 115 -16.72 -9.86 1.95
C ASP A 115 -16.24 -8.40 2.07
N GLY A 116 -15.57 -7.90 1.03
CA GLY A 116 -15.08 -6.54 0.93
C GLY A 116 -13.61 -6.40 1.32
N MET A 117 -13.00 -5.31 0.83
CA MET A 117 -11.62 -4.94 1.07
C MET A 117 -11.50 -3.47 1.42
N ARG A 118 -10.69 -3.16 2.43
CA ARG A 118 -10.17 -1.80 2.61
C ARG A 118 -8.98 -1.61 1.68
N VAL A 119 -9.11 -0.62 0.79
CA VAL A 119 -8.05 -0.21 -0.15
C VAL A 119 -7.25 0.93 0.48
N ILE A 120 -5.94 0.78 0.55
CA ILE A 120 -5.04 1.78 1.12
C ILE A 120 -3.92 2.07 0.11
N PRO A 121 -4.06 3.13 -0.68
CA PRO A 121 -2.99 3.63 -1.52
C PRO A 121 -1.89 4.27 -0.66
N MET A 122 -0.64 3.96 -1.00
CA MET A 122 0.55 4.50 -0.35
C MET A 122 1.55 4.95 -1.40
N ASP A 123 2.28 6.03 -1.12
CA ASP A 123 3.43 6.40 -1.93
C ASP A 123 4.49 5.29 -1.83
N ASN A 124 4.86 4.73 -2.97
CA ASN A 124 5.81 3.64 -3.07
C ASN A 124 7.24 4.12 -3.40
N ASN A 125 7.41 5.43 -3.57
CA ASN A 125 8.72 6.04 -3.83
C ASN A 125 9.69 5.80 -2.65
N THR A 126 10.93 5.44 -2.97
CA THR A 126 11.99 5.16 -1.98
C THR A 126 12.41 6.38 -1.16
N ARG A 127 12.10 7.60 -1.61
CA ARG A 127 12.32 8.83 -0.85
C ARG A 127 11.38 8.95 0.36
N SER A 128 10.16 8.44 0.24
CA SER A 128 9.12 8.46 1.28
C SER A 128 9.15 7.19 2.13
N PHE A 129 9.43 6.04 1.50
CA PHE A 129 9.53 4.72 2.13
C PHE A 129 10.63 3.89 1.46
N GLY A 130 11.86 4.08 1.92
CA GLY A 130 13.09 3.50 1.38
C GLY A 130 13.76 2.51 2.31
N GLY A 131 15.00 2.18 1.96
CA GLY A 131 15.76 1.13 2.64
C GLY A 131 16.07 1.44 4.10
N GLY A 132 16.09 0.40 4.93
CA GLY A 132 16.23 0.51 6.37
C GLY A 132 14.97 1.00 7.10
N GLN A 133 13.93 1.41 6.37
CA GLN A 133 12.67 1.87 6.97
C GLN A 133 11.65 0.75 7.11
N PHE A 134 10.77 0.94 8.08
CA PHE A 134 9.72 0.00 8.45
C PHE A 134 8.37 0.68 8.40
N PHE A 135 7.50 0.19 7.51
CA PHE A 135 6.09 0.51 7.55
C PHE A 135 5.39 -0.39 8.55
N PHE A 136 4.68 0.20 9.51
CA PHE A 136 3.86 -0.51 10.47
C PHE A 136 2.40 -0.18 10.24
N MET A 137 1.54 -1.21 10.27
CA MET A 137 0.10 -1.04 10.26
C MET A 137 -0.55 -1.90 11.34
N ASN A 138 -1.40 -1.26 12.14
CA ASN A 138 -2.27 -1.96 13.08
C ASN A 138 -3.61 -2.26 12.40
N ALA A 139 -3.75 -3.47 11.86
CA ALA A 139 -5.02 -4.01 11.37
C ALA A 139 -5.76 -4.84 12.43
N SER A 140 -5.27 -4.84 13.68
CA SER A 140 -5.89 -5.55 14.80
C SER A 140 -6.99 -4.71 15.45
N LYS A 141 -7.67 -5.31 16.44
CA LYS A 141 -8.73 -4.68 17.24
C LYS A 141 -8.22 -4.02 18.53
N VAL A 142 -6.91 -4.09 18.79
CA VAL A 142 -6.28 -3.59 20.03
C VAL A 142 -5.20 -2.57 19.72
N ASP A 143 -4.89 -1.70 20.68
CA ASP A 143 -3.74 -0.79 20.57
C ASP A 143 -2.43 -1.59 20.55
N ILE A 144 -1.51 -1.19 19.68
CA ILE A 144 -0.18 -1.77 19.56
C ILE A 144 0.85 -0.71 19.92
N ALA A 145 1.84 -1.07 20.73
CA ALA A 145 3.03 -0.26 20.97
C ALA A 145 4.28 -1.03 20.54
N GLY A 146 5.33 -0.31 20.16
CA GLY A 146 6.58 -0.93 19.73
C GLY A 146 7.79 -0.09 20.03
N ASP A 147 8.92 -0.78 20.15
CA ASP A 147 10.27 -0.20 20.15
C ASP A 147 11.07 -0.92 19.05
N LEU A 148 11.56 -0.16 18.08
CA LEU A 148 12.40 -0.66 17.00
C LEU A 148 13.69 0.16 16.93
N GLY A 149 14.80 -0.46 17.35
CA GLY A 149 16.11 0.20 17.36
C GLY A 149 16.08 1.54 18.08
N GLY A 150 15.46 1.60 19.26
CA GLY A 150 15.33 2.80 20.09
C GLY A 150 14.23 3.78 19.65
N THR A 151 13.56 3.53 18.52
CA THR A 151 12.42 4.35 18.08
C THR A 151 11.12 3.74 18.58
N LYS A 152 10.49 4.42 19.54
CA LYS A 152 9.19 4.03 20.12
C LYS A 152 8.02 4.57 19.32
N PHE A 153 6.95 3.77 19.23
CA PHE A 153 5.70 4.17 18.59
C PHE A 153 4.49 3.51 19.23
N ALA A 154 3.31 4.08 19.00
CA ALA A 154 2.02 3.51 19.35
C ALA A 154 1.05 3.67 18.19
N LEU A 155 0.22 2.66 17.95
CA LEU A 155 -0.75 2.59 16.86
C LEU A 155 -2.09 2.11 17.41
N LYS A 156 -3.11 2.97 17.33
CA LYS A 156 -4.49 2.54 17.51
C LYS A 156 -4.96 1.66 16.34
N PRO A 157 -6.05 0.88 16.48
CA PRO A 157 -6.66 0.16 15.36
C PRO A 157 -6.83 1.03 14.12
N GLY A 158 -6.41 0.52 12.96
CA GLY A 158 -6.45 1.19 11.67
C GLY A 158 -5.32 2.20 11.42
N GLN A 159 -4.51 2.54 12.43
CA GLN A 159 -3.39 3.47 12.26
C GLN A 159 -2.17 2.80 11.65
N ARG A 160 -1.33 3.63 11.04
CA ARG A 160 -0.07 3.23 10.40
C ARG A 160 1.00 4.29 10.61
N THR A 161 2.25 3.87 10.54
CA THR A 161 3.41 4.78 10.62
C THR A 161 4.58 4.22 9.81
N ILE A 162 5.51 5.09 9.42
CA ILE A 162 6.81 4.69 8.87
C ILE A 162 7.88 5.08 9.88
N ILE A 163 8.72 4.12 10.25
CA ILE A 163 9.79 4.29 11.23
C ILE A 163 11.13 4.07 10.55
N ALA A 164 12.04 5.01 10.78
CA ALA A 164 13.48 4.81 10.62
C ALA A 164 14.06 4.50 12.01
N PRO A 165 14.64 3.31 12.23
CA PRO A 165 15.31 2.99 13.49
C PRO A 165 16.53 3.88 13.68
N LYS A 166 16.85 4.26 14.93
CA LYS A 166 17.95 5.17 15.25
C LYS A 166 19.21 4.44 15.71
N GLU A 167 19.02 3.32 16.39
CA GLU A 167 20.09 2.59 17.06
C GLU A 167 20.29 1.22 16.44
N THR A 168 21.54 0.86 16.18
CA THR A 168 21.92 -0.50 15.79
C THR A 168 22.89 -1.08 16.80
N LYS A 169 22.81 -2.40 16.99
CA LYS A 169 23.84 -3.18 17.67
C LYS A 169 24.55 -4.07 16.66
N LYS A 170 25.86 -4.23 16.80
CA LYS A 170 26.62 -5.19 15.99
C LYS A 170 26.42 -6.60 16.54
N ARG A 171 26.10 -7.55 15.68
CA ARG A 171 26.08 -8.98 16.01
C ARG A 171 27.52 -9.46 16.25
N GLU A 172 27.81 -9.98 17.44
CA GLU A 172 29.18 -10.39 17.82
C GLU A 172 29.81 -11.39 16.84
N SER A 173 29.02 -12.34 16.33
CA SER A 173 29.52 -13.41 15.46
C SER A 173 29.80 -13.00 14.01
N THR A 174 29.18 -11.92 13.50
CA THR A 174 29.29 -11.54 12.07
C THR A 174 29.61 -10.07 11.84
N GLY A 175 29.61 -9.23 12.88
CA GLY A 175 29.73 -7.78 12.78
C GLY A 175 28.54 -7.08 12.12
N ALA A 176 27.48 -7.80 11.75
CA ALA A 176 26.33 -7.25 11.04
C ALA A 176 25.48 -6.36 11.97
N ASN A 177 25.00 -5.23 11.46
CA ASN A 177 24.12 -4.34 12.21
C ASN A 177 22.74 -4.97 12.39
N GLN A 178 22.17 -4.82 13.59
CA GLN A 178 20.85 -5.33 13.95
C GLN A 178 20.07 -4.33 14.80
N PHE A 179 18.75 -4.41 14.72
CA PHE A 179 17.80 -3.65 15.52
C PHE A 179 17.18 -4.56 16.57
N PHE A 180 17.26 -4.18 17.84
CA PHE A 180 16.40 -4.79 18.85
C PHE A 180 14.96 -4.34 18.62
N THR A 181 14.02 -5.27 18.70
CA THR A 181 12.62 -5.05 18.33
C THR A 181 11.70 -5.68 19.36
N GLU A 182 10.81 -4.88 19.94
CA GLU A 182 9.79 -5.35 20.88
C GLU A 182 8.43 -4.78 20.53
N PHE A 183 7.40 -5.61 20.64
CA PHE A 183 6.02 -5.20 20.45
C PHE A 183 5.15 -5.63 21.62
N PHE A 184 4.23 -4.72 21.96
CA PHE A 184 3.28 -4.83 23.04
C PHE A 184 1.87 -4.61 22.50
N PHE A 185 0.89 -5.24 23.10
CA PHE A 185 -0.52 -4.95 22.84
C PHE A 185 -1.21 -4.55 24.14
N ARG A 186 -2.22 -3.69 24.02
CA ARG A 186 -3.05 -3.32 25.15
C ARG A 186 -4.04 -4.45 25.45
N LYS A 187 -4.06 -4.90 26.69
CA LYS A 187 -5.12 -5.75 27.24
C LYS A 187 -5.63 -5.06 28.50
N GLU A 188 -6.91 -4.67 28.47
CA GLU A 188 -7.52 -3.85 29.53
C GLU A 188 -6.72 -2.54 29.71
N GLU A 189 -6.12 -2.33 30.88
CA GLU A 189 -5.31 -1.14 31.18
C GLU A 189 -3.80 -1.41 31.10
N GLU A 190 -3.38 -2.63 30.78
CA GLU A 190 -1.99 -3.05 30.78
C GLU A 190 -1.42 -3.22 29.37
N ALA A 191 -0.14 -2.87 29.20
CA ALA A 191 0.64 -3.23 28.03
C ALA A 191 1.26 -4.63 28.24
N ARG A 192 0.95 -5.58 27.36
CA ARG A 192 1.49 -6.95 27.42
C ARG A 192 2.46 -7.20 26.28
N PRO A 193 3.68 -7.70 26.54
CA PRO A 193 4.60 -8.07 25.47
C PRO A 193 4.03 -9.25 24.68
N PHE A 194 4.19 -9.23 23.36
CA PHE A 194 3.84 -10.38 22.52
C PHE A 194 4.90 -10.74 21.48
N PHE A 195 5.91 -9.88 21.27
CA PHE A 195 7.02 -10.15 20.38
C PHE A 195 8.29 -9.47 20.90
N SER A 196 9.40 -10.21 20.90
CA SER A 196 10.74 -9.66 21.17
C SER A 196 11.75 -10.41 20.29
N SER A 197 12.52 -9.67 19.50
CA SER A 197 13.49 -10.26 18.57
C SER A 197 14.54 -9.25 18.13
N THR A 198 15.50 -9.73 17.34
CA THR A 198 16.56 -8.92 16.76
C THR A 198 16.50 -9.02 15.24
N TRP A 199 16.28 -7.90 14.56
CA TRP A 199 16.11 -7.84 13.10
C TRP A 199 17.38 -7.32 12.43
N PRO A 200 17.82 -7.92 11.30
CA PRO A 200 19.00 -7.43 10.62
C PRO A 200 18.72 -6.07 9.97
N ALA A 201 19.62 -5.11 10.19
CA ALA A 201 19.60 -3.84 9.51
C ALA A 201 20.00 -4.02 8.05
N ASN A 202 19.22 -3.44 7.14
CA ASN A 202 19.47 -3.54 5.71
C ASN A 202 18.98 -2.26 5.03
N ASP A 203 19.90 -1.45 4.55
CA ASP A 203 19.66 -0.20 3.81
C ASP A 203 19.24 -0.42 2.35
N LYS A 204 19.28 -1.67 1.86
CA LYS A 204 18.80 -2.07 0.53
C LYS A 204 17.43 -2.73 0.55
N ALA A 205 16.82 -2.82 1.73
CA ALA A 205 15.48 -3.37 1.87
C ALA A 205 14.65 -2.53 2.81
N ARG A 206 13.38 -2.39 2.47
CA ARG A 206 12.34 -1.85 3.35
C ARG A 206 11.47 -2.99 3.85
N SER A 207 10.85 -2.80 4.99
CA SER A 207 10.02 -3.84 5.60
C SER A 207 8.63 -3.33 5.92
N MET A 208 7.61 -4.13 5.67
CA MET A 208 6.24 -3.86 6.04
C MET A 208 5.83 -4.85 7.12
N VAL A 209 5.23 -4.35 8.21
CA VAL A 209 4.86 -5.13 9.38
C VAL A 209 3.38 -4.88 9.68
N PHE A 210 2.61 -5.96 9.68
CA PHE A 210 1.17 -5.92 9.88
C PHE A 210 0.80 -6.65 11.16
N PHE A 211 0.05 -5.99 12.04
CA PHE A 211 -0.52 -6.59 13.25
C PHE A 211 -2.01 -6.89 13.03
N TYR A 212 -2.48 -8.08 13.41
CA TYR A 212 -3.85 -8.52 13.15
C TYR A 212 -4.31 -9.64 14.07
N HIS A 213 -5.63 -9.81 14.21
CA HIS A 213 -6.17 -11.03 14.76
C HIS A 213 -6.35 -12.05 13.64
N ASP A 214 -5.79 -13.26 13.84
CA ASP A 214 -5.97 -14.39 12.94
C ASP A 214 -7.46 -14.80 12.91
N PRO A 215 -8.14 -14.76 11.75
CA PRO A 215 -9.58 -14.97 11.68
C PRO A 215 -10.01 -16.40 12.08
N HIS A 216 -9.07 -17.35 12.18
CA HIS A 216 -9.39 -18.73 12.56
C HIS A 216 -9.42 -18.96 14.07
N ASN A 217 -8.66 -18.17 14.85
CA ASN A 217 -8.48 -18.39 16.29
C ASN A 217 -8.47 -17.10 17.12
N GLU A 218 -8.70 -15.95 16.49
CA GLU A 218 -8.67 -14.60 17.05
C GLU A 218 -7.38 -14.24 17.80
N ARG A 219 -6.28 -14.98 17.61
CA ARG A 219 -5.00 -14.64 18.24
C ARG A 219 -4.34 -13.47 17.52
N LEU A 220 -3.77 -12.55 18.30
CA LEU A 220 -2.93 -11.49 17.76
C LEU A 220 -1.69 -12.12 17.09
N ARG A 221 -1.46 -11.75 15.84
CA ARG A 221 -0.33 -12.16 15.02
C ARG A 221 0.33 -10.97 14.36
N MET A 222 1.55 -11.21 13.93
CA MET A 222 2.34 -10.29 13.13
C MET A 222 2.74 -10.96 11.82
N HIS A 223 2.73 -10.19 10.74
CA HIS A 223 3.23 -10.61 9.45
C HIS A 223 4.23 -9.58 8.94
N THR A 224 5.41 -10.04 8.54
CA THR A 224 6.49 -9.18 8.05
C THR A 224 6.81 -9.52 6.61
N ILE A 225 6.88 -8.49 5.77
CA ILE A 225 7.25 -8.60 4.37
C ILE A 225 8.48 -7.73 4.14
N ARG A 226 9.52 -8.32 3.54
CA ARG A 226 10.73 -7.61 3.17
C ARG A 226 10.73 -7.39 1.66
N ASP A 227 10.90 -6.14 1.27
CA ASP A 227 10.97 -5.69 -0.11
C ASP A 227 12.36 -5.12 -0.39
N TYR A 228 13.08 -5.73 -1.33
CA TYR A 228 14.39 -5.26 -1.74
C TYR A 228 14.19 -4.16 -2.78
N ILE A 229 14.71 -2.98 -2.48
CA ILE A 229 14.60 -1.83 -3.38
C ILE A 229 15.76 -1.85 -4.38
N PRO A 230 15.53 -1.44 -5.64
CA PRO A 230 16.57 -1.35 -6.66
C PRO A 230 17.70 -0.38 -6.28
#